data_AF-H6RG85-F1
#
_entry.id   AF-H6RG85-F1
#
_cell.length_a   1.000
_cell.length_b   1.000
_cell.length_c   1.000
_cell.angle_alpha   90.00
_cell.angle_beta   90.00
_cell.angle_gamma   90.00
#
_symmetry.space_group_name_H-M   'P 1'
#
loop_
_entity.id
_entity.type
_entity.pdbx_description
1 polymer ?
#
loop_
_entity_poly.entity_id
_entity_poly.type
_entity_poly.pdbx_seq_one_letter_code
_entity_poly.pdbx_strand_id
1 'polypeptide(L)'
;MRKADLVNKISDKTGVPKVDTLVVIESMIKEIKDSLKTGENVYLRGFGSFIVKTRAEKIGRNIKKNTAIVIPAHNIPAFKPAKIFVESVKKGNKV
;
A
#
# COMPACT_ATOMS: atom_id res chain seq x y z
N MET A 1 -5.52 14.65 1.42
CA MET A 1 -4.10 14.81 1.82
C MET A 1 -3.22 14.24 0.71
N ARG A 2 -2.32 15.04 0.14
CA ARG A 2 -1.31 14.64 -0.86
C ARG A 2 0.04 14.35 -0.19
N LYS A 3 1.02 13.83 -0.94
CA LYS A 3 2.38 13.54 -0.44
C LYS A 3 3.04 14.78 0.18
N ALA A 4 2.93 15.95 -0.48
CA ALA A 4 3.48 17.20 0.04
C ALA A 4 2.85 17.60 1.38
N ASP A 5 1.53 17.43 1.54
CA ASP A 5 0.84 17.70 2.80
C ASP A 5 1.33 16.77 3.93
N LEU A 6 1.59 15.50 3.61
CA LEU A 6 2.11 14.51 4.55
C LEU A 6 3.52 14.89 5.03
N VAL A 7 4.42 15.24 4.10
CA VAL A 7 5.79 15.70 4.42
C VAL A 7 5.76 16.92 5.33
N ASN A 8 4.95 17.93 4.98
CA ASN A 8 4.80 19.13 5.80
C ASN A 8 4.31 18.77 7.21
N LYS A 9 3.22 18.01 7.33
CA LYS A 9 2.66 17.63 8.63
C LYS A 9 3.59 16.80 9.48
N ILE A 10 4.45 15.96 8.89
CA ILE A 10 5.44 15.17 9.64
C ILE A 10 6.59 16.07 10.09
N SER A 11 7.11 16.91 9.20
CA SER A 11 8.16 17.88 9.51
C SER A 11 7.74 18.81 10.65
N ASP A 12 6.54 19.39 10.56
CA ASP A 12 5.99 20.31 11.58
C ASP A 12 5.84 19.62 12.95
N LYS A 13 5.54 18.32 12.98
CA LYS A 13 5.34 17.55 14.23
C LYS A 13 6.63 17.04 14.85
N THR A 14 7.64 16.74 14.03
CA THR A 14 8.87 16.08 14.46
C THR A 14 10.05 17.03 14.58
N GLY A 15 9.95 18.22 13.98
CA GLY A 15 11.06 19.17 13.85
C GLY A 15 12.09 18.77 12.80
N VAL A 16 11.92 17.62 12.14
CA VAL A 16 12.83 17.14 11.09
C VAL A 16 12.66 18.02 9.84
N PRO A 17 13.75 18.44 9.17
CA PRO A 17 13.67 19.21 7.94
C PRO A 17 12.79 18.55 6.87
N LYS A 18 12.09 19.37 6.08
CA LYS A 18 11.17 18.89 5.04
C LYS A 18 11.86 18.04 3.97
N VAL A 19 13.10 18.41 3.63
CA VAL A 19 13.91 17.68 2.65
C VAL A 19 14.20 16.28 3.16
N ASP A 20 14.69 16.16 4.40
CA ASP A 20 14.98 14.86 5.01
C ASP A 20 13.72 14.02 5.18
N THR A 21 12.62 14.64 5.60
CA THR A 21 11.31 13.98 5.71
C THR A 21 10.83 13.44 4.36
N LEU A 22 11.02 14.19 3.28
CA LEU A 22 10.70 13.74 1.92
C LEU A 22 11.53 12.52 1.54
N VAL A 23 12.85 12.58 1.76
CA VAL A 23 13.78 11.48 1.47
C VAL A 23 13.40 10.22 2.24
N VAL A 24 13.07 10.34 3.53
CA VAL A 24 12.63 9.22 4.38
C VAL A 24 11.35 8.58 3.83
N ILE A 25 10.34 9.36 3.48
CA ILE A 25 9.07 8.84 2.96
C ILE A 25 9.27 8.16 1.60
N GLU A 26 10.07 8.75 0.72
CA GLU A 26 10.36 8.15 -0.59
C GLU A 26 11.14 6.85 -0.45
N SER A 27 12.13 6.82 0.44
CA SER A 27 12.91 5.62 0.74
C SER A 27 12.03 4.53 1.33
N MET A 28 11.15 4.85 2.28
CA MET A 28 10.18 3.89 2.84
C MET A 28 9.30 3.26 1.76
N ILE A 29 8.76 4.07 0.84
CA ILE A 29 7.92 3.57 -0.27
C ILE A 29 8.74 2.66 -1.18
N LYS A 30 10.01 2.99 -1.44
CA LYS A 30 10.90 2.20 -2.27
C LYS A 30 11.20 0.85 -1.62
N GLU A 31 11.61 0.82 -0.35
CA GLU A 31 11.92 -0.40 0.38
C GLU A 31 10.71 -1.34 0.46
N ILE A 32 9.50 -0.81 0.70
CA ILE A 32 8.27 -1.63 0.69
C ILE A 32 8.06 -2.26 -0.70
N LYS A 33 8.26 -1.51 -1.78
CA LYS A 33 8.11 -2.04 -3.14
C LYS A 33 9.14 -3.12 -3.43
N ASP A 34 10.39 -2.90 -3.05
CA ASP A 34 11.48 -3.82 -3.35
C ASP A 34 11.37 -5.12 -2.54
N SER A 35 10.98 -5.04 -1.26
CA SER A 35 10.65 -6.22 -0.44
C SER A 35 9.51 -7.05 -1.05
N LEU A 36 8.42 -6.41 -1.53
CA LEU A 36 7.32 -7.15 -2.16
C LEU A 36 7.71 -7.77 -3.52
N LYS A 37 8.67 -7.19 -4.24
CA LYS A 37 9.16 -7.79 -5.50
C LYS A 37 9.91 -9.10 -5.25
N THR A 38 10.61 -9.21 -4.12
CA THR A 38 11.33 -10.44 -3.73
C THR A 38 10.42 -11.49 -3.09
N GLY A 39 9.13 -11.17 -2.89
CA GLY A 39 8.18 -12.06 -2.22
C GLY A 39 8.17 -11.91 -0.69
N GLU A 40 8.94 -10.97 -0.16
CA GLU A 40 9.02 -10.70 1.27
C GLU A 40 7.89 -9.76 1.71
N ASN A 41 7.22 -10.13 2.79
CA ASN A 41 6.12 -9.35 3.35
C ASN A 41 6.66 -8.33 4.37
N VAL A 42 6.10 -7.12 4.35
CA VAL A 42 6.45 -6.06 5.32
C VAL A 42 5.36 -5.93 6.36
N TYR A 43 5.72 -6.07 7.65
CA TYR A 43 4.80 -5.98 8.77
C TYR A 43 5.07 -4.71 9.59
N LEU A 44 4.08 -3.80 9.61
CA LEU A 44 4.14 -2.56 10.38
C LEU A 44 3.16 -2.65 11.55
N ARG A 45 3.68 -2.93 12.75
CA ARG A 45 2.86 -3.12 13.96
C ARG A 45 1.93 -1.93 14.20
N GLY A 46 0.65 -2.22 14.41
CA GLY A 46 -0.39 -1.21 14.64
C GLY A 46 -0.90 -0.49 13.40
N PHE A 47 -0.15 -0.50 12.29
CA PHE A 47 -0.60 0.07 11.01
C PHE A 47 -1.21 -1.01 10.11
N GLY A 48 -0.45 -2.05 9.78
CA GLY A 48 -0.89 -3.10 8.88
C GLY A 48 0.25 -3.91 8.29
N SER A 49 -0.04 -4.64 7.23
CA SER A 49 0.93 -5.50 6.55
C SER A 49 0.83 -5.29 5.05
N PHE A 50 1.96 -5.13 4.39
CA PHE A 50 2.07 -5.24 2.95
C PHE A 50 2.47 -6.68 2.63
N ILE A 51 1.65 -7.35 1.82
CA ILE A 51 1.83 -8.76 1.51
C ILE A 51 1.72 -9.02 0.01
N VAL A 52 2.44 -10.04 -0.44
CA VAL A 52 2.25 -10.61 -1.78
C VAL A 52 1.11 -11.63 -1.72
N LYS A 53 0.11 -11.45 -2.58
CA LYS A 53 -1.01 -12.39 -2.73
C LYS A 53 -0.98 -13.01 -4.11
N THR A 54 -1.11 -14.33 -4.18
CA THR A 54 -1.33 -15.04 -5.43
C THR A 54 -2.82 -14.97 -5.79
N ARG A 55 -3.11 -14.47 -6.99
CA ARG A 55 -4.43 -14.57 -7.62
C ARG A 55 -4.44 -15.83 -8.48
N ALA A 56 -5.47 -16.64 -8.30
CA ALA A 56 -5.71 -17.80 -9.16
C ALA A 56 -5.97 -17.36 -10.59
N GLU A 57 -5.71 -18.28 -11.52
CA GLU A 57 -6.10 -18.12 -12.92
C GLU A 57 -7.61 -17.87 -13.02
N LYS A 58 -8.00 -17.00 -13.95
CA LYS A 58 -9.41 -16.71 -14.23
C LYS A 58 -9.62 -16.34 -15.69
N ILE A 59 -10.85 -16.51 -16.15
CA ILE A 59 -11.27 -16.05 -17.47
C ILE A 59 -11.73 -14.59 -17.36
N GLY A 60 -11.02 -13.69 -18.05
CA GLY A 60 -11.42 -12.31 -18.27
C GLY A 60 -12.07 -12.11 -19.64
N ARG A 61 -12.53 -10.88 -19.91
CA ARG A 61 -13.10 -10.50 -21.22
C ARG A 61 -12.35 -9.30 -21.77
N ASN A 62 -11.89 -9.39 -23.01
CA ASN A 62 -11.36 -8.24 -23.73
C ASN A 62 -12.55 -7.40 -24.25
N ILE A 63 -12.79 -6.25 -23.62
CA ILE A 63 -13.94 -5.38 -23.95
C ILE A 63 -13.89 -4.89 -25.41
N LYS A 64 -12.70 -4.65 -25.96
CA LYS A 64 -12.56 -4.12 -27.33
C LYS A 64 -12.82 -5.18 -28.40
N LYS A 65 -12.41 -6.42 -28.15
CA LYS A 65 -12.53 -7.54 -29.13
C LYS A 65 -13.70 -8.48 -28.84
N ASN A 66 -14.39 -8.25 -27.73
CA ASN A 66 -15.47 -9.08 -27.22
C ASN A 66 -15.12 -10.58 -27.00
N THR A 67 -13.84 -10.89 -26.83
CA THR A 67 -13.34 -12.26 -26.67
C THR A 67 -13.01 -12.59 -25.21
N ALA A 68 -13.17 -13.86 -24.84
CA ALA A 68 -12.66 -14.37 -23.58
C ALA A 68 -11.12 -14.47 -23.61
N ILE A 69 -10.47 -14.14 -22.52
CA ILE A 69 -9.02 -14.25 -22.33
C ILE A 69 -8.72 -14.98 -21.03
N VAL A 70 -7.79 -15.93 -21.06
CA VAL A 70 -7.28 -16.56 -19.84
C VAL A 70 -6.26 -15.62 -19.21
N ILE A 71 -6.49 -15.24 -17.95
CA ILE A 71 -5.56 -14.45 -17.15
C ILE A 71 -4.85 -15.44 -16.23
N PRO A 72 -3.56 -15.75 -16.44
CA PRO A 72 -2.85 -16.75 -15.66
C PRO A 72 -2.75 -16.34 -14.18
N ALA A 73 -2.48 -17.33 -13.33
CA ALA A 73 -2.20 -17.07 -11.94
C ALA A 73 -0.99 -16.11 -11.81
N HIS A 74 -1.13 -15.09 -10.96
CA HIS A 74 -0.10 -14.06 -10.80
C HIS A 74 -0.10 -13.48 -9.40
N ASN A 75 1.04 -12.93 -9.00
CA ASN A 75 1.21 -12.28 -7.72
C ASN A 75 0.84 -10.80 -7.81
N ILE A 76 0.15 -10.31 -6.77
CA ILE A 76 -0.21 -8.91 -6.62
C ILE A 76 0.20 -8.39 -5.24
N PRO A 77 0.59 -7.12 -5.11
CA PRO A 77 0.74 -6.48 -3.81
C PRO A 77 -0.64 -6.26 -3.18
N ALA A 78 -0.74 -6.43 -1.86
CA ALA A 78 -1.94 -6.12 -1.10
C ALA A 78 -1.58 -5.51 0.26
N PHE A 79 -2.35 -4.51 0.69
CA PHE A 79 -2.26 -3.97 2.05
C PHE A 79 -3.39 -4.55 2.91
N LYS A 80 -3.03 -5.10 4.08
CA LYS A 80 -3.96 -5.57 5.11
C LYS A 80 -3.85 -4.62 6.32
N PRO A 81 -4.84 -3.74 6.56
CA PRO A 81 -4.81 -2.84 7.71
C PRO A 81 -4.90 -3.64 9.02
N ALA A 82 -4.21 -3.17 10.05
CA ALA A 82 -4.29 -3.76 11.39
C ALA A 82 -5.69 -3.56 11.99
N LYS A 83 -6.12 -4.49 12.85
CA LYS A 83 -7.42 -4.42 13.53
C LYS A 83 -7.65 -3.07 14.21
N ILE A 84 -6.64 -2.57 14.94
CA ILE A 84 -6.71 -1.29 15.64
C ILE A 84 -6.88 -0.10 14.67
N PHE A 85 -6.28 -0.17 13.48
CA PHE A 85 -6.43 0.88 12.47
C PHE A 85 -7.84 0.85 11.89
N VAL A 86 -8.36 -0.33 11.53
CA VAL A 86 -9.74 -0.49 11.05
C VAL A 86 -10.75 0.03 12.07
N GLU A 87 -10.58 -0.30 13.36
CA GLU A 87 -11.45 0.17 14.43
C GLU A 87 -11.38 1.68 14.64
N SER A 88 -10.17 2.26 14.59
CA SER A 88 -9.96 3.71 14.68
C SER A 88 -10.71 4.45 13.57
N VAL A 89 -10.63 3.97 12.33
CA VAL A 89 -11.35 4.57 11.18
C VAL A 89 -12.87 4.46 11.35
N LYS A 90 -13.38 3.29 11.77
CA LYS A 90 -14.82 3.11 12.02
C LYS A 90 -15.36 4.07 13.10
N LYS A 91 -14.58 4.29 14.17
CA LYS A 91 -14.97 5.22 15.24
C LYS A 91 -14.95 6.68 14.80
N GLY A 92 -13.98 7.06 13.96
CA GLY A 92 -13.84 8.43 13.46
C GLY A 92 -14.84 8.82 12.37
N ASN A 93 -15.28 7.85 11.56
CA ASN A 93 -16.23 8.04 10.48
C ASN A 93 -17.52 7.24 10.75
N LYS A 94 -18.27 7.64 11.78
CA LYS A 94 -19.60 7.06 12.02
C LYS A 94 -20.53 7.53 10.90
N VAL A 95 -21.03 6.58 10.12
CA VAL A 95 -22.19 6.75 9.23
C VAL A 95 -23.43 6.37 10.01
#